data_AF-A0A1G6U9X7-F1
#
_entry.id   AF-A0A1G6U9X7-F1
#
_cell.length_a   1.000
_cell.length_b   1.000
_cell.length_c   1.000
_cell.angle_alpha   90.00
_cell.angle_beta   90.00
_cell.angle_gamma   90.00
#
_symmetry.space_group_name_H-M   'P 1'
#
loop_
_entity.id
_entity.type
_entity.pdbx_description
1 polymer ?
#
loop_
_entity_poly.entity_id
_entity_poly.type
_entity_poly.pdbx_seq_one_letter_code
_entity_poly.pdbx_strand_id
1 'polypeptide(L)'
;MTRQRPRTYQWHLAADGTAIKAYPKALDHSNPQQEAPKGLKYLRYATVRRLALADLYAVEDALDESAARYERVARAVTLTGVFGLAAMIVGWLVLPAIGLDDAWTPILRVASIPVLAVGVAGVMFTPLSMRRSIDRIRTEGGLDVSAPKVLKEDEALALLHAPGTVSGPAIEAGTL
;
A
#
# COMPACT_ATOMS: atom_id res chain seq x y z
N MET A 1 -26.29 -1.32 15.06
CA MET A 1 -25.12 -0.50 15.40
C MET A 1 -23.87 -1.19 14.88
N THR A 2 -23.44 -0.88 13.67
CA THR A 2 -22.23 -1.45 13.05
C THR A 2 -21.03 -0.78 13.70
N ARG A 3 -20.19 -1.55 14.42
CA ARG A 3 -18.91 -1.04 14.95
C ARG A 3 -18.05 -0.59 13.77
N GLN A 4 -17.95 0.73 13.54
CA GLN A 4 -16.98 1.28 12.61
C GLN A 4 -15.58 0.94 13.15
N ARG A 5 -14.73 0.35 12.31
CA ARG A 5 -13.32 0.16 12.66
C ARG A 5 -12.70 1.53 12.95
N PRO A 6 -11.80 1.65 13.94
CA PRO A 6 -11.11 2.91 14.21
C PRO A 6 -10.39 3.36 12.94
N ARG A 7 -10.78 4.51 12.41
CA ARG A 7 -10.23 5.04 11.16
C ARG A 7 -8.98 5.83 11.47
N THR A 8 -7.89 5.51 10.79
CA THR A 8 -6.59 6.18 10.92
C THR A 8 -6.48 7.45 10.08
N TYR A 9 -7.53 7.80 9.35
CA TYR A 9 -7.60 8.96 8.46
C TYR A 9 -9.00 9.58 8.47
N GLN A 10 -9.06 10.88 8.18
CA GLN A 10 -10.29 11.64 8.01
C GLN A 10 -10.29 12.32 6.65
N TRP A 11 -11.42 12.23 5.95
CA TRP A 11 -11.64 12.91 4.69
C TRP A 11 -12.44 14.17 4.90
N HIS A 12 -12.13 15.18 4.10
CA HIS A 12 -12.88 16.43 4.04
C HIS A 12 -13.12 16.78 2.58
N LEU A 13 -14.32 17.29 2.28
CA LEU A 13 -14.67 17.85 0.98
C LEU A 13 -14.75 19.36 1.15
N ALA A 14 -13.80 20.08 0.57
CA ALA A 14 -13.80 21.53 0.57
C ALA A 14 -14.91 22.09 -0.33
N ALA A 15 -15.32 23.33 -0.07
CA ALA A 15 -16.36 24.01 -0.84
C ALA A 15 -16.02 24.17 -2.34
N ASP A 16 -14.73 24.19 -2.68
CA ASP A 16 -14.23 24.23 -4.06
C ASP A 16 -14.29 22.87 -4.78
N GLY A 17 -14.83 21.84 -4.12
CA GLY A 17 -14.97 20.49 -4.65
C GLY A 17 -13.72 19.62 -4.50
N THR A 18 -12.63 20.12 -3.89
CA THR A 18 -11.43 19.31 -3.66
C THR A 18 -11.55 18.42 -2.43
N ALA A 19 -10.88 17.27 -2.48
CA ALA A 19 -10.84 16.32 -1.38
C ALA A 19 -9.55 16.48 -0.58
N ILE A 20 -9.66 16.55 0.73
CA ILE A 20 -8.52 16.68 1.65
C ILE A 20 -8.49 15.45 2.55
N LYS A 21 -7.38 14.71 2.53
CA LYS A 21 -7.11 13.60 3.45
C LYS A 21 -6.25 14.09 4.60
N ALA A 22 -6.73 13.93 5.83
CA ALA A 22 -5.97 14.15 7.05
C ALA A 22 -5.59 12.80 7.68
N TYR A 23 -4.34 12.65 8.12
CA TYR A 23 -3.91 11.46 8.86
C TYR A 23 -2.71 11.77 9.76
N PRO A 24 -2.46 11.01 10.85
CA PRO A 24 -1.32 11.23 11.73
C PRO A 24 0.03 11.17 10.99
N LYS A 25 0.91 12.14 11.21
CA LYS A 25 2.28 12.15 10.64
C LYS A 25 3.07 10.90 11.02
N ALA A 26 2.78 10.32 12.19
CA ALA A 26 3.36 9.06 12.67
C ALA A 26 3.18 7.88 11.70
N LEU A 27 2.14 7.87 10.85
CA LEU A 27 1.94 6.80 9.85
C LEU A 27 2.99 6.79 8.75
N ASP A 28 3.59 7.95 8.43
CA ASP A 28 4.66 8.06 7.43
C ASP A 28 6.06 7.94 8.06
N HIS A 29 6.13 7.73 9.38
CA HIS A 29 7.39 7.65 10.10
C HIS A 29 8.03 6.28 9.93
N SER A 30 9.18 6.24 9.27
CA SER A 30 9.90 5.01 8.94
C SER A 30 11.10 4.74 9.85
N ASN A 31 11.53 5.70 10.68
CA ASN A 31 12.72 5.56 11.51
C ASN A 31 12.38 5.17 12.95
N PRO A 32 12.54 3.90 13.35
CA PRO A 32 12.19 3.44 14.70
C PRO A 32 13.07 4.03 15.81
N GLN A 33 14.21 4.66 15.48
CA GLN A 33 15.12 5.27 16.46
C GLN A 33 14.77 6.72 16.82
N GLN A 34 13.81 7.32 16.12
CA GLN A 34 13.36 8.70 16.35
C GLN A 34 11.92 8.70 16.86
N GLU A 35 11.61 9.63 17.77
CA GLU A 35 10.24 9.83 18.23
C GLU A 35 9.33 10.19 17.04
N ALA A 36 8.15 9.58 16.98
CA ALA A 36 7.24 9.81 15.88
C ALA A 36 6.77 11.28 15.86
N PRO A 37 6.77 11.94 14.69
CA PRO A 37 6.33 13.32 14.58
C PRO A 37 4.85 13.44 14.97
N LYS A 38 4.56 14.38 15.87
CA LYS A 38 3.20 14.67 16.34
C LYS A 38 2.42 15.52 15.32
N GLY A 39 1.10 15.40 15.34
CA GLY A 39 0.17 16.17 14.51
C GLY A 39 -0.28 15.45 13.24
N LEU A 40 -1.03 16.17 12.40
CA LEU A 40 -1.68 15.64 11.21
C LEU A 40 -0.96 16.10 9.93
N LYS A 41 -0.91 15.21 8.95
CA LYS A 41 -0.53 15.51 7.58
C LYS A 41 -1.78 15.63 6.72
N TYR A 42 -1.80 16.65 5.87
CA TYR A 42 -2.93 16.96 5.00
C TYR A 42 -2.51 16.81 3.54
N LEU A 43 -3.27 16.02 2.79
CA LEU A 43 -3.10 15.84 1.36
C LEU A 43 -4.32 16.35 0.63
N ARG A 44 -4.12 17.24 -0.33
CA ARG A 44 -5.17 17.73 -1.21
C ARG A 44 -5.15 16.98 -2.53
N TYR A 45 -6.33 16.53 -2.93
CA TYR A 45 -6.61 15.88 -4.20
C TYR A 45 -7.58 16.74 -5.00
N ALA A 46 -7.25 16.94 -6.27
CA ALA A 46 -8.26 17.39 -7.22
C ALA A 46 -9.27 16.26 -7.47
N THR A 47 -10.49 16.63 -7.83
CA THR A 47 -11.56 15.68 -8.13
C THR A 47 -11.96 15.84 -9.60
N VAL A 48 -12.22 14.73 -10.29
CA VAL A 48 -12.65 14.76 -11.69
C VAL A 48 -14.17 14.84 -11.85
N ARG A 49 -14.90 14.63 -10.75
CA ARG A 49 -16.36 14.71 -10.66
C ARG A 49 -16.79 15.14 -9.25
N ARG A 50 -18.06 15.47 -9.09
CA ARG A 50 -18.64 15.72 -7.77
C ARG A 50 -18.64 14.43 -6.96
N LEU A 51 -18.03 14.46 -5.78
CA LEU A 51 -17.92 13.32 -4.87
C LEU A 51 -18.69 13.55 -3.57
N ALA A 52 -19.13 12.46 -2.96
CA ALA A 52 -19.58 12.44 -1.57
C ALA A 52 -18.49 11.86 -0.67
N LEU A 53 -18.56 12.16 0.64
CA LEU A 53 -17.64 11.58 1.62
C LEU A 53 -17.66 10.04 1.60
N ALA A 54 -18.83 9.44 1.36
CA ALA A 54 -18.97 7.99 1.24
C ALA A 54 -18.11 7.41 0.10
N ASP A 55 -18.01 8.11 -1.03
CA ASP A 55 -17.19 7.68 -2.17
C ASP A 55 -15.70 7.68 -1.80
N LEU A 56 -15.24 8.72 -1.10
CA LEU A 56 -13.85 8.81 -0.64
C LEU A 56 -13.47 7.68 0.33
N TYR A 57 -14.39 7.30 1.21
CA TYR A 57 -14.17 6.15 2.09
C TYR A 57 -14.22 4.82 1.35
N ALA A 58 -15.10 4.66 0.36
CA ALA A 58 -15.12 3.46 -0.48
C ALA A 58 -13.81 3.29 -1.29
N VAL A 59 -13.20 4.40 -1.72
CA VAL A 59 -11.87 4.39 -2.36
C VAL A 59 -10.81 3.86 -1.39
N GLU A 60 -10.79 4.36 -0.15
CA GLU A 60 -9.83 3.88 0.84
C GLU A 60 -10.06 2.41 1.22
N ASP A 61 -11.31 1.98 1.39
CA ASP A 61 -11.63 0.57 1.65
C ASP A 61 -11.12 -0.33 0.50
N ALA A 62 -11.27 0.11 -0.75
CA ALA A 62 -10.74 -0.59 -1.92
C ALA A 62 -9.21 -0.58 -1.97
N LEU A 63 -8.56 0.51 -1.55
CA LEU A 63 -7.10 0.60 -1.45
C LEU A 63 -6.56 -0.33 -0.36
N ASP A 64 -7.19 -0.37 0.81
CA ASP A 64 -6.83 -1.25 1.93
C ASP A 64 -6.99 -2.73 1.53
N GLU A 65 -8.09 -3.08 0.85
CA GLU A 65 -8.29 -4.42 0.31
C GLU A 65 -7.23 -4.78 -0.73
N SER A 66 -6.92 -3.84 -1.63
CA SER A 66 -5.87 -4.01 -2.64
C SER A 66 -4.51 -4.24 -1.98
N ALA A 67 -4.14 -3.42 -1.00
CA ALA A 67 -2.91 -3.54 -0.24
C ALA A 67 -2.79 -4.89 0.48
N ALA A 68 -3.86 -5.34 1.15
CA ALA A 68 -3.90 -6.64 1.83
C ALA A 68 -3.81 -7.83 0.86
N ARG A 69 -4.32 -7.70 -0.37
CA ARG A 69 -4.11 -8.70 -1.43
C ARG A 69 -2.66 -8.67 -1.90
N TYR A 70 -2.07 -7.50 -2.12
CA TYR A 70 -0.68 -7.37 -2.54
C TYR A 70 0.32 -7.87 -1.50
N GLU A 71 0.08 -7.63 -0.21
CA GLU A 71 0.93 -8.15 0.86
C GLU A 71 0.97 -9.68 0.84
N ARG A 72 -0.20 -10.33 0.64
CA ARG A 72 -0.28 -11.79 0.49
C ARG A 72 0.47 -12.30 -0.73
N VAL A 73 0.31 -11.63 -1.88
CA VAL A 73 1.03 -12.01 -3.12
C VAL A 73 2.53 -11.81 -2.96
N ALA A 74 2.98 -10.67 -2.44
CA ALA A 74 4.39 -10.38 -2.20
C ALA A 74 5.02 -11.40 -1.24
N ARG A 75 4.32 -11.74 -0.15
CA ARG A 75 4.76 -12.80 0.78
C ARG A 75 4.85 -14.15 0.09
N ALA A 76 3.87 -14.53 -0.72
CA ALA A 76 3.90 -15.78 -1.48
C ALA A 76 5.07 -15.84 -2.46
N VAL A 77 5.28 -14.79 -3.27
CA VAL A 77 6.41 -14.66 -4.20
C VAL A 77 7.75 -14.77 -3.47
N THR A 78 7.87 -14.12 -2.32
CA THR A 78 9.09 -14.15 -1.50
C THR A 78 9.37 -15.56 -1.00
N LEU A 79 8.35 -16.26 -0.46
CA LEU A 79 8.47 -17.65 -0.03
C LEU A 79 8.85 -18.57 -1.20
N THR A 80 8.21 -18.42 -2.36
CA THR A 80 8.55 -19.19 -3.57
C THR A 80 10.01 -18.98 -3.97
N GLY A 81 10.50 -17.74 -3.93
CA GLY A 81 11.92 -17.44 -4.19
C GLY A 81 12.86 -18.10 -3.18
N VAL A 82 12.54 -18.04 -1.89
CA VAL A 82 13.32 -18.68 -0.82
C VAL A 82 13.36 -20.20 -1.00
N PHE A 83 12.23 -20.84 -1.30
CA PHE A 83 12.18 -22.28 -1.57
C PHE A 83 12.97 -22.66 -2.82
N GLY A 84 12.87 -21.87 -3.90
CA GLY A 84 13.66 -22.07 -5.11
C GLY A 84 15.17 -22.00 -4.84
N LEU A 85 15.60 -21.01 -4.06
CA LEU A 85 17.00 -20.88 -3.64
C LEU A 85 17.45 -22.08 -2.78
N ALA A 86 16.64 -22.49 -1.81
CA ALA A 86 16.93 -23.63 -0.94
C ALA A 86 17.04 -24.94 -1.75
N ALA A 87 16.13 -25.18 -2.68
CA ALA A 87 16.17 -26.34 -3.58
C ALA A 87 17.42 -26.32 -4.46
N MET A 88 17.85 -25.15 -4.93
CA MET A 88 19.10 -24.99 -5.68
C MET A 88 20.32 -25.34 -4.80
N ILE A 89 20.40 -24.83 -3.58
CA ILE A 89 21.48 -25.12 -2.63
C ILE A 89 21.55 -26.63 -2.33
N VAL A 90 20.41 -27.26 -2.00
CA VAL A 90 20.35 -28.70 -1.73
C VAL A 90 20.78 -29.51 -2.96
N GLY A 91 20.23 -29.18 -4.13
CA GLY A 91 20.57 -29.83 -5.39
C GLY A 91 22.03 -29.70 -5.81
N TRP A 92 22.70 -28.59 -5.43
CA TRP A 92 24.04 -28.28 -5.93
C TRP A 92 25.16 -28.56 -4.94
N LEU A 93 24.90 -28.46 -3.63
CA LEU A 93 25.89 -28.62 -2.57
C LEU A 93 25.68 -29.88 -1.74
N VAL A 94 24.42 -30.26 -1.47
CA VAL A 94 24.12 -31.34 -0.52
C VAL A 94 24.06 -32.69 -1.23
N LEU A 95 23.31 -32.81 -2.32
CA LEU A 95 23.15 -34.06 -3.08
C LEU A 95 24.48 -34.63 -3.63
N PRO A 96 25.39 -33.81 -4.19
CA PRO A 96 26.70 -34.30 -4.62
C PRO A 96 27.61 -34.71 -3.45
N ALA A 97 27.53 -34.00 -2.32
CA ALA A 97 28.32 -34.32 -1.14
C ALA A 97 27.94 -35.67 -0.49
N ILE A 98 26.73 -36.18 -0.74
CA ILE A 98 26.26 -37.49 -0.25
C ILE A 98 26.26 -38.57 -1.33
N GLY A 99 26.81 -38.30 -2.52
CA GLY A 99 26.96 -39.28 -3.61
C GLY A 99 25.69 -39.66 -4.36
N LEU A 100 24.64 -38.83 -4.30
CA LEU A 100 23.36 -39.01 -5.00
C LEU A 100 23.35 -38.19 -6.30
N ASP A 101 24.26 -38.48 -7.23
CA ASP A 101 24.57 -37.55 -8.33
C ASP A 101 23.90 -37.85 -9.70
N ASP A 102 23.36 -39.05 -9.93
CA ASP A 102 23.13 -39.46 -11.33
C ASP A 102 21.73 -39.17 -11.91
N ALA A 103 20.70 -38.93 -11.08
CA ALA A 103 19.32 -38.75 -11.59
C ALA A 103 18.60 -37.47 -11.12
N TRP A 104 18.86 -37.00 -9.89
CA TRP A 104 18.06 -35.96 -9.24
C TRP A 104 18.60 -34.53 -9.47
N THR A 105 19.91 -34.41 -9.57
CA THR A 105 20.68 -33.18 -9.82
C THR A 105 20.24 -32.41 -11.07
N PRO A 106 20.05 -33.04 -12.26
CA PRO A 106 19.56 -32.32 -13.44
C PRO A 106 18.08 -31.91 -13.32
N ILE A 107 17.24 -32.73 -12.69
CA ILE A 107 15.80 -32.43 -12.47
C ILE A 107 15.65 -31.20 -11.56
N LEU A 108 16.40 -31.16 -10.45
CA LEU A 108 16.40 -30.03 -9.53
C LEU A 108 16.96 -28.75 -10.16
N ARG A 109 17.96 -28.85 -11.05
CA ARG A 109 18.47 -27.70 -11.81
C ARG A 109 17.44 -27.15 -12.79
N VAL A 110 16.78 -28.01 -13.56
CA VAL A 110 15.75 -27.59 -14.53
C VAL A 110 14.51 -27.05 -13.83
N ALA A 111 14.13 -27.58 -12.67
CA ALA A 111 12.97 -27.12 -11.90
C ALA A 111 13.24 -25.82 -11.10
N SER A 112 14.47 -25.60 -10.62
CA SER A 112 14.81 -24.42 -9.81
C SER A 112 14.90 -23.13 -10.62
N ILE A 113 15.35 -23.18 -11.88
CA ILE A 113 15.46 -22.02 -12.77
C ILE A 113 14.11 -21.30 -13.00
N PRO A 114 13.01 -21.97 -13.40
CA PRO A 114 11.72 -21.31 -13.58
C PRO A 114 11.15 -20.80 -12.25
N VAL A 115 11.39 -21.49 -11.13
CA VAL A 115 10.97 -21.02 -9.79
C VAL A 115 11.70 -19.72 -9.41
N LEU A 116 13.00 -19.65 -9.67
CA LEU A 116 13.79 -18.43 -9.47
C LEU A 116 13.37 -17.31 -10.41
N ALA A 117 13.12 -17.62 -11.69
CA ALA A 117 12.64 -16.63 -12.66
C ALA A 117 11.28 -16.04 -12.23
N VAL A 118 10.35 -16.86 -11.74
CA VAL A 118 9.07 -16.39 -11.19
C VAL A 118 9.27 -15.55 -9.93
N GLY A 119 10.18 -15.95 -9.03
CA GLY A 119 10.53 -15.16 -7.85
C GLY A 119 11.08 -13.77 -8.19
N VAL A 120 12.06 -13.70 -9.09
CA VAL A 120 12.69 -12.44 -9.52
C VAL A 120 11.70 -11.56 -10.29
N ALA A 121 10.96 -12.13 -11.24
CA ALA A 121 9.94 -11.40 -11.97
C ALA A 121 8.85 -10.86 -11.03
N GLY A 122 8.42 -11.67 -10.06
CA GLY A 122 7.47 -11.24 -9.04
C GLY A 122 7.98 -10.03 -8.27
N VAL A 123 9.23 -10.04 -7.79
CA VAL A 123 9.81 -8.90 -7.06
C VAL A 123 9.94 -7.65 -7.94
N MET A 124 10.34 -7.79 -9.22
CA MET A 124 10.53 -6.65 -10.12
C MET A 124 9.21 -6.03 -10.59
N PHE A 125 8.18 -6.83 -10.89
CA PHE A 125 6.96 -6.34 -11.53
C PHE A 125 5.82 -6.02 -10.54
N THR A 126 5.83 -6.59 -9.33
CA THR A 126 4.79 -6.32 -8.31
C THR A 126 4.66 -4.84 -7.94
N PRO A 127 5.75 -4.06 -7.73
CA PRO A 127 5.64 -2.64 -7.37
C PRO A 127 4.98 -1.79 -8.46
N LEU A 128 5.28 -2.07 -9.74
CA LEU A 128 4.70 -1.35 -10.87
C LEU A 128 3.21 -1.67 -11.04
N SER A 129 2.85 -2.95 -10.89
CA SER A 129 1.45 -3.39 -10.92
C SER A 129 0.64 -2.77 -9.78
N MET A 130 1.23 -2.71 -8.58
CA MET A 130 0.61 -2.10 -7.42
C MET A 130 0.33 -0.62 -7.64
N ARG A 131 1.31 0.16 -8.13
CA ARG A 131 1.11 1.59 -8.44
C ARG A 131 -0.01 1.80 -9.44
N ARG A 132 -0.02 1.07 -10.56
CA ARG A 132 -1.09 1.16 -11.57
C ARG A 132 -2.46 0.80 -10.99
N SER A 133 -2.54 -0.20 -10.13
CA SER A 133 -3.79 -0.60 -9.47
C SER A 133 -4.29 0.49 -8.52
N ILE A 134 -3.41 1.10 -7.74
CA ILE A 134 -3.75 2.22 -6.84
C ILE A 134 -4.23 3.41 -7.66
N ASP A 135 -3.52 3.76 -8.72
CA ASP A 135 -3.88 4.87 -9.60
C ASP A 135 -5.25 4.63 -10.25
N ARG A 136 -5.50 3.40 -10.69
CA ARG A 136 -6.80 2.99 -11.23
C ARG A 136 -7.92 3.16 -10.21
N ILE A 137 -7.76 2.62 -8.99
CA ILE A 137 -8.76 2.73 -7.92
C ILE A 137 -9.06 4.21 -7.61
N ARG A 138 -8.03 5.06 -7.58
CA ARG A 138 -8.20 6.52 -7.37
C ARG A 138 -8.96 7.19 -8.53
N THR A 139 -8.59 6.92 -9.78
CA THR A 139 -9.31 7.46 -10.95
C THR A 139 -10.77 7.03 -11.00
N GLU A 140 -11.04 5.73 -10.80
CA GLU A 140 -12.40 5.17 -10.79
C GLU A 140 -13.21 5.78 -9.64
N GLY A 141 -12.55 6.02 -8.50
CA GLY A 141 -13.05 6.76 -7.35
C GLY A 141 -13.31 8.25 -7.57
N GLY A 142 -12.89 8.81 -8.71
CA GLY A 142 -13.08 10.22 -9.06
C GLY A 142 -12.05 11.17 -8.46
N LEU A 143 -10.95 10.64 -7.89
CA LEU A 143 -9.79 11.43 -7.49
C LEU A 143 -8.86 11.59 -8.69
N ASP A 144 -8.37 12.81 -8.89
CA ASP A 144 -7.29 13.05 -9.83
C ASP A 144 -5.99 12.46 -9.25
N VAL A 145 -5.32 11.67 -10.08
CA VAL A 145 -4.05 11.00 -9.73
C VAL A 145 -2.84 11.88 -9.97
N SER A 146 -3.04 13.04 -10.62
CA SER A 146 -2.05 14.11 -10.66
C SER A 146 -1.59 14.39 -9.23
N ALA A 147 -0.32 14.10 -8.94
CA ALA A 147 0.25 13.93 -7.60
C ALA A 147 -0.44 14.76 -6.49
N PRO A 148 -0.87 14.13 -5.37
CA PRO A 148 -1.52 14.85 -4.28
C PRO A 148 -0.63 15.96 -3.75
N LYS A 149 -1.21 17.14 -3.55
CA LYS A 149 -0.49 18.29 -3.01
C LYS A 149 -0.46 18.18 -1.49
N VAL A 150 0.72 18.08 -0.91
CA VAL A 150 0.90 18.18 0.55
C VAL A 150 0.59 19.62 0.96
N LEU A 151 -0.37 19.78 1.86
CA LEU A 151 -0.73 21.08 2.42
C LEU A 151 0.05 21.31 3.72
N LYS A 152 0.41 22.58 3.95
CA LYS A 152 0.81 23.02 5.27
C LYS A 152 -0.41 23.04 6.20
N GLU A 153 -0.17 22.92 7.50
CA GLU A 153 -1.24 22.78 8.50
C GLU A 153 -2.14 24.03 8.57
N ASP A 154 -1.56 25.22 8.48
CA ASP A 154 -2.28 26.49 8.40
C ASP A 154 -3.17 26.59 7.15
N GLU A 155 -2.63 26.23 5.97
CA GLU A 155 -3.39 26.17 4.72
C GLU A 155 -4.52 25.15 4.78
N ALA A 156 -4.26 23.98 5.36
CA ALA A 156 -5.26 22.94 5.54
C ALA A 156 -6.39 23.42 6.46
N LEU A 157 -6.06 23.95 7.65
CA LEU A 157 -7.05 24.46 8.59
C LEU A 157 -7.89 25.59 7.98
N ALA A 158 -7.29 26.48 7.21
CA ALA A 158 -8.03 27.52 6.50
C ALA A 158 -9.09 26.94 5.55
N LEU A 159 -8.77 25.88 4.80
CA LEU A 159 -9.72 25.19 3.93
C LEU A 159 -10.76 24.38 4.72
N LEU A 160 -10.37 23.79 5.86
CA LEU A 160 -11.25 23.00 6.71
C LEU A 160 -12.29 23.86 7.43
N HIS A 161 -11.92 25.08 7.82
CA HIS A 161 -12.82 26.03 8.45
C HIS A 161 -13.60 26.90 7.46
N ALA A 162 -13.32 26.79 6.16
CA ALA A 162 -14.06 27.50 5.14
C ALA A 162 -15.55 27.07 5.14
N PRO A 163 -16.49 28.02 4.98
CA PRO A 163 -17.91 27.69 4.91
C PRO A 163 -18.19 26.80 3.71
N GLY A 164 -18.99 25.75 3.92
CA GLY A 164 -19.32 24.75 2.89
C GLY A 164 -18.40 23.53 2.86
N THR A 165 -17.35 23.48 3.68
CA THR A 165 -16.52 22.29 3.84
C THR A 165 -17.25 21.22 4.68
N VAL A 166 -17.29 19.99 4.17
CA VAL A 166 -17.91 18.85 4.86
C VAL A 166 -16.83 17.89 5.31
N SER A 167 -16.82 17.59 6.61
CA SER A 167 -15.83 16.68 7.21
C SER A 167 -16.45 15.32 7.52
N GLY A 168 -15.68 14.26 7.27
CA GLY A 168 -16.01 12.91 7.71
C GLY A 168 -15.85 12.74 9.23
N PRO A 169 -16.08 11.51 9.74
CA PRO A 169 -15.84 11.18 11.14
C PRO A 169 -14.44 11.57 11.58
N ALA A 170 -14.32 12.17 12.76
CA ALA A 170 -13.03 12.51 13.36
C ALA A 170 -12.19 11.24 13.53
N ILE A 171 -10.87 11.39 13.34
CA ILE A 171 -9.89 10.36 13.69
C ILE A 171 -9.97 10.18 15.21
N GLU A 172 -10.16 8.96 15.70
CA GLU A 172 -10.06 8.70 17.14
C GLU A 172 -8.64 9.07 17.58
N ALA A 173 -8.52 10.11 18.41
CA ALA A 173 -7.29 10.52 19.07
C ALA A 173 -6.94 9.51 20.17
N GLY A 174 -6.70 8.27 19.78
CA GLY A 174 -6.37 7.15 20.66
C GLY A 174 -4.91 6.73 20.49
N THR A 175 -3.98 7.70 20.51
CA THR A 175 -2.53 7.61 20.82
C THR A 175 -1.82 8.83 20.24
N LEU A 176 -1.85 9.94 21.00
CA LEU A 176 -0.90 11.06 20.87
C LEU A 176 0.24 10.87 21.86
#